data_AF-A0A6G7J4Q1-F1
#
_entry.id   AF-A0A6G7J4Q1-F1
#
_cell.length_a   1.000
_cell.length_b   1.000
_cell.length_c   1.000
_cell.angle_alpha   90.00
_cell.angle_beta   90.00
_cell.angle_gamma   90.00
#
_symmetry.space_group_name_H-M   'P 1'
#
loop_
_entity.id
_entity.type
_entity.pdbx_description
1 polymer ?
#
loop_
_entity_poly.entity_id
_entity_poly.type
_entity_poly.pdbx_seq_one_letter_code
_entity_poly.pdbx_strand_id
1 'polypeptide(L)'
;MKKHNNNMDKSSSRLPLVVVLLAIGVLGTIISCETEDDIPPPSAYVPPTPEPEPEPGEDCTFSTIVPELSEGMDFECGGPEVTFFGEKDGSFTLDFIENPDPSGINTSETVVEYTQTADIEPWAGFFFDLASKVDFNEMQTVKIKVYSPAADQIVLMKFEDKTDNSIAKEVQATTTVAGEWEELSFVFSPSDSDKFDRMILFFDFNGEKSAETTHYFDDIFMSEGGEVEEPVETGEPTAPAPDPTIDPTEVISLFSDVYTNVTVDTWRTDWSNGTLEDIEIDGNAVKKYSELNFVGVEATSSPIDASGMTHFRTDIWTGDATEFRIKLVDFGADGAFDGGDDVEHELVFEAPAQQEWVTLDIPLSDFTGLTTKEHIAQLIFVGAPTGANTVFVDNVLFYNDAAPLAAAPTPSVDESNVISLFSNTYTNVAVDTWRTDWSDATLEDILVEGDDVKKYSNLNFVGIETVASPIDATSMTHFHTNIWTADATQIRIKLVDFGADGAYDGGDDVEHEITIENPEQDTWISLDIPLTDFTGLTTKGHIAQLIYAGQPVGSATIFVDNVYFYQE
;
A
#
# COMPACT_ATOMS: atom_id res chain seq x y z
N MET A 1 -12.71 45.76 -15.26
CA MET A 1 -13.02 46.78 -14.24
C MET A 1 -14.37 46.43 -13.61
N LYS A 2 -14.48 46.22 -12.28
CA LYS A 2 -15.73 45.98 -11.47
C LYS A 2 -16.71 44.88 -11.99
N LYS A 3 -16.87 43.70 -11.37
CA LYS A 3 -17.55 43.39 -10.08
C LYS A 3 -18.88 44.13 -9.83
N HIS A 4 -20.01 43.41 -9.75
CA HIS A 4 -20.82 43.23 -8.51
C HIS A 4 -21.99 42.22 -8.67
N ASN A 5 -22.62 41.84 -7.55
CA ASN A 5 -23.55 40.72 -7.36
C ASN A 5 -25.02 41.13 -7.10
N ASN A 6 -25.94 40.16 -7.24
CA ASN A 6 -27.32 40.10 -6.69
C ASN A 6 -28.34 41.12 -7.29
N ASN A 7 -29.68 40.95 -7.20
CA ASN A 7 -30.49 40.10 -6.32
C ASN A 7 -31.94 39.80 -6.85
N MET A 8 -32.57 38.73 -6.32
CA MET A 8 -34.02 38.53 -6.05
C MET A 8 -35.15 38.49 -7.15
N ASP A 9 -35.74 37.28 -7.31
CA ASP A 9 -37.09 36.88 -6.79
C ASP A 9 -38.33 36.71 -7.75
N LYS A 10 -39.16 35.71 -7.36
CA LYS A 10 -40.58 35.37 -7.66
C LYS A 10 -41.00 34.38 -8.77
N SER A 11 -41.55 33.26 -8.27
CA SER A 11 -42.88 32.68 -8.60
C SER A 11 -43.07 31.82 -9.87
N SER A 12 -43.27 30.51 -9.66
CA SER A 12 -44.56 29.84 -9.98
C SER A 12 -44.72 28.51 -9.22
N SER A 13 -45.90 27.90 -9.27
CA SER A 13 -46.26 26.65 -8.58
C SER A 13 -47.23 25.81 -9.41
N ARG A 14 -47.08 24.47 -9.41
CA ARG A 14 -48.11 23.44 -9.08
C ARG A 14 -47.79 22.03 -9.60
N LEU A 15 -48.08 21.02 -8.79
CA LEU A 15 -48.29 19.62 -9.21
C LEU A 15 -49.68 19.42 -9.84
N PRO A 16 -49.86 18.38 -10.68
CA PRO A 16 -51.17 17.83 -11.06
C PRO A 16 -51.51 16.54 -10.28
N LEU A 17 -52.79 16.37 -9.89
CA LEU A 17 -53.36 15.07 -9.47
C LEU A 17 -54.86 15.03 -9.76
N VAL A 18 -55.33 14.03 -10.54
CA VAL A 18 -56.72 13.84 -11.01
C VAL A 18 -56.94 12.35 -11.37
N VAL A 19 -58.06 11.63 -11.15
CA VAL A 19 -59.09 11.59 -10.07
C VAL A 19 -60.11 10.44 -10.33
N VAL A 20 -60.36 9.54 -9.35
CA VAL A 20 -61.62 8.75 -9.11
C VAL A 20 -61.97 7.72 -10.27
N LEU A 21 -62.94 6.77 -10.33
CA LEU A 21 -64.24 6.48 -9.67
C LEU A 21 -64.64 4.97 -9.57
N LEU A 22 -64.59 4.42 -8.34
CA LEU A 22 -65.60 3.61 -7.59
C LEU A 22 -66.61 2.62 -8.27
N ALA A 23 -66.75 1.37 -7.75
CA ALA A 23 -67.98 0.54 -7.89
C ALA A 23 -68.17 -0.63 -6.87
N ILE A 24 -69.06 -0.39 -5.90
CA ILE A 24 -69.74 -1.24 -4.86
C ILE A 24 -69.88 -2.78 -5.06
N GLY A 25 -69.74 -3.54 -3.96
CA GLY A 25 -70.28 -4.92 -3.72
C GLY A 25 -70.34 -5.27 -2.21
N VAL A 26 -71.30 -6.09 -1.73
CA VAL A 26 -71.62 -6.22 -0.27
C VAL A 26 -72.16 -7.60 0.13
N LEU A 27 -71.65 -8.25 1.21
CA LEU A 27 -72.43 -8.93 2.29
C LEU A 27 -71.57 -9.60 3.41
N GLY A 28 -71.96 -9.39 4.69
CA GLY A 28 -71.67 -10.27 5.85
C GLY A 28 -70.24 -10.24 6.45
N THR A 29 -70.02 -10.42 7.77
CA THR A 29 -70.94 -10.47 8.93
C THR A 29 -70.26 -9.93 10.20
N ILE A 30 -71.07 -9.37 11.09
CA ILE A 30 -70.79 -8.90 12.46
C ILE A 30 -69.85 -9.78 13.32
N ILE A 31 -68.95 -9.13 14.04
CA ILE A 31 -68.88 -9.09 15.53
C ILE A 31 -68.35 -7.69 15.91
N SER A 32 -68.79 -7.15 17.05
CA SER A 32 -68.26 -5.90 17.62
C SER A 32 -67.70 -6.18 19.01
N CYS A 33 -66.59 -5.53 19.35
CA CYS A 33 -66.23 -5.24 20.73
C CYS A 33 -65.39 -3.96 20.75
N GLU A 34 -65.89 -2.94 21.42
CA GLU A 34 -65.12 -1.74 21.76
C GLU A 34 -64.21 -2.10 22.94
N THR A 35 -62.98 -1.58 22.97
CA THR A 35 -62.11 -1.61 24.16
C THR A 35 -62.21 -0.27 24.86
N GLU A 36 -62.38 -0.29 26.18
CA GLU A 36 -62.80 0.86 26.98
C GLU A 36 -61.68 1.91 27.21
N ASP A 37 -62.13 3.09 27.63
CA ASP A 37 -61.33 4.27 27.96
C ASP A 37 -60.69 4.11 29.35
N ASP A 38 -59.46 3.58 29.42
CA ASP A 38 -58.79 3.20 30.68
C ASP A 38 -57.90 4.33 31.25
N ILE A 39 -58.51 5.51 31.45
CA ILE A 39 -57.87 6.66 32.10
C ILE A 39 -58.07 6.58 33.62
N PRO A 40 -57.02 6.40 34.44
CA PRO A 40 -57.16 6.28 35.89
C PRO A 40 -57.61 7.59 36.55
N PRO A 41 -58.37 7.53 37.66
CA PRO A 41 -58.94 8.71 38.30
C PRO A 41 -57.89 9.61 38.98
N PRO A 42 -58.08 10.95 38.98
CA PRO A 42 -57.08 11.90 39.43
C PRO A 42 -57.01 12.03 40.97
N SER A 43 -56.43 11.04 41.65
CA SER A 43 -56.07 11.14 43.08
C SER A 43 -54.88 10.28 43.51
N ALA A 44 -53.97 9.93 42.58
CA ALA A 44 -52.81 9.08 42.87
C ALA A 44 -51.45 9.65 42.39
N TYR A 45 -51.41 10.90 41.92
CA TYR A 45 -50.14 11.59 41.67
C TYR A 45 -49.55 12.06 43.01
N VAL A 46 -48.79 11.19 43.65
CA VAL A 46 -47.66 11.64 44.48
C VAL A 46 -46.63 12.16 43.48
N PRO A 47 -46.22 13.44 43.51
CA PRO A 47 -45.09 13.87 42.70
C PRO A 47 -43.87 13.02 43.09
N PRO A 48 -42.94 12.71 42.17
CA PRO A 48 -41.66 12.17 42.59
C PRO A 48 -41.10 13.12 43.64
N THR A 49 -40.73 12.59 44.81
CA THR A 49 -39.87 13.32 45.73
C THR A 49 -38.65 13.72 44.89
N PRO A 50 -38.26 15.00 44.81
CA PRO A 50 -37.00 15.33 44.17
C PRO A 50 -35.92 14.52 44.88
N GLU A 51 -35.05 13.89 44.11
CA GLU A 51 -33.81 13.37 44.68
C GLU A 51 -33.11 14.54 45.39
N PRO A 52 -32.54 14.33 46.58
CA PRO A 52 -31.79 15.39 47.23
C PRO A 52 -30.65 15.80 46.29
N GLU A 53 -30.56 17.08 45.97
CA GLU A 53 -29.27 17.63 45.52
C GLU A 53 -28.24 17.28 46.62
N PRO A 54 -27.04 16.78 46.26
CA PRO A 54 -26.06 16.35 47.25
C PRO A 54 -25.77 17.51 48.22
N GLU A 55 -25.96 17.28 49.52
CA GLU A 55 -25.70 18.27 50.57
C GLU A 55 -24.20 18.64 50.53
N PRO A 56 -23.83 19.92 50.29
CA PRO A 56 -22.42 20.29 50.17
C PRO A 56 -21.65 20.08 51.48
N GLY A 57 -20.79 19.06 51.50
CA GLY A 57 -19.87 18.77 52.61
C GLY A 57 -20.41 17.79 53.67
N GLU A 58 -20.84 16.58 53.28
CA GLU A 58 -20.59 15.42 54.15
C GLU A 58 -19.10 15.04 54.04
N ASP A 59 -18.39 14.97 55.18
CA ASP A 59 -16.99 14.52 55.24
C ASP A 59 -16.89 13.09 54.69
N CYS A 60 -16.36 12.93 53.48
CA CYS A 60 -16.12 11.61 52.89
C CYS A 60 -15.08 10.86 53.72
N THR A 61 -15.48 9.75 54.36
CA THR A 61 -14.53 8.91 55.10
C THR A 61 -13.68 8.12 54.11
N PHE A 62 -12.46 8.62 53.85
CA PHE A 62 -11.44 7.97 53.02
C PHE A 62 -11.46 6.44 53.20
N SER A 63 -11.85 5.74 52.15
CA SER A 63 -11.98 4.29 52.11
C SER A 63 -11.27 3.78 50.87
N THR A 64 -10.49 2.71 51.02
CA THR A 64 -10.06 1.94 49.86
C THR A 64 -11.31 1.43 49.13
N ILE A 65 -11.46 1.81 47.87
CA ILE A 65 -12.54 1.36 46.99
C ILE A 65 -11.94 0.41 45.96
N VAL A 66 -12.68 -0.63 45.59
CA VAL A 66 -12.42 -1.41 44.38
C VAL A 66 -13.38 -0.84 43.33
N PRO A 67 -12.91 -0.05 42.34
CA PRO A 67 -13.78 0.76 41.51
C PRO A 67 -14.46 -0.04 40.40
N GLU A 68 -15.64 0.43 39.99
CA GLU A 68 -16.36 -0.06 38.83
C GLU A 68 -16.22 0.98 37.70
N LEU A 69 -15.50 0.65 36.63
CA LEU A 69 -15.11 1.65 35.62
C LEU A 69 -16.30 2.32 34.90
N SER A 70 -17.44 1.63 34.82
CA SER A 70 -18.69 2.17 34.25
C SER A 70 -19.39 3.21 35.14
N GLU A 71 -19.04 3.30 36.43
CA GLU A 71 -19.52 4.36 37.33
C GLU A 71 -18.62 5.61 37.30
N GLY A 72 -17.39 5.47 36.79
CA GLY A 72 -16.36 6.52 36.76
C GLY A 72 -15.55 6.62 38.06
N MET A 73 -14.49 7.45 38.02
CA MET A 73 -13.63 7.77 39.17
C MET A 73 -13.27 9.25 39.14
N ASP A 74 -13.80 10.01 40.11
CA ASP A 74 -13.67 11.46 40.31
C ASP A 74 -12.69 11.85 41.45
N PHE A 75 -12.21 10.85 42.21
CA PHE A 75 -11.19 10.95 43.26
C PHE A 75 -11.44 11.92 44.43
N GLU A 76 -12.55 12.67 44.45
CA GLU A 76 -12.93 13.62 45.52
C GLU A 76 -13.09 12.96 46.91
N CYS A 77 -13.32 11.65 46.95
CA CYS A 77 -13.40 10.84 48.17
C CYS A 77 -12.21 9.89 48.37
N GLY A 78 -11.12 10.11 47.62
CA GLY A 78 -10.00 9.18 47.46
C GLY A 78 -10.23 8.16 46.32
N GLY A 79 -9.30 7.21 46.18
CA GLY A 79 -9.31 6.23 45.09
C GLY A 79 -8.85 4.82 45.49
N PRO A 80 -8.53 3.97 44.51
CA PRO A 80 -8.08 2.60 44.74
C PRO A 80 -6.71 2.51 45.43
N GLU A 81 -6.45 1.40 46.11
CA GLU A 81 -5.11 1.03 46.56
C GLU A 81 -4.31 0.51 45.36
N VAL A 82 -3.25 1.24 44.98
CA VAL A 82 -2.41 0.93 43.81
C VAL A 82 -1.22 0.03 44.18
N THR A 83 -0.75 -0.76 43.22
CA THR A 83 0.51 -1.51 43.31
C THR A 83 1.50 -1.00 42.26
N PHE A 84 2.69 -0.60 42.71
CA PHE A 84 3.79 -0.14 41.87
C PHE A 84 4.64 -1.29 41.31
N PHE A 85 5.23 -1.07 40.13
CA PHE A 85 6.19 -1.99 39.50
C PHE A 85 7.19 -1.25 38.61
N GLY A 86 8.35 -1.88 38.33
CA GLY A 86 9.49 -1.22 37.67
C GLY A 86 10.21 -0.18 38.55
N GLU A 87 9.78 -0.03 39.80
CA GLU A 87 10.26 0.96 40.76
C GLU A 87 11.47 0.48 41.58
N LYS A 88 12.10 1.40 42.32
CA LYS A 88 13.02 1.11 43.44
C LYS A 88 12.39 1.63 44.72
N ASP A 89 12.40 0.88 45.84
CA ASP A 89 11.79 1.24 47.13
C ASP A 89 11.68 2.77 47.41
N GLY A 90 10.50 3.36 47.16
CA GLY A 90 10.23 4.78 47.39
C GLY A 90 10.67 5.73 46.27
N SER A 91 10.74 5.24 45.03
CA SER A 91 10.94 6.02 43.81
C SER A 91 9.63 6.56 43.23
N PHE A 92 8.50 5.98 43.64
CA PHE A 92 7.15 6.43 43.32
C PHE A 92 6.41 6.95 44.56
N THR A 93 5.61 8.00 44.35
CA THR A 93 4.52 8.39 45.24
C THR A 93 3.25 8.58 44.42
N LEU A 94 2.10 8.22 45.01
CA LEU A 94 0.78 8.51 44.47
C LEU A 94 -0.08 9.01 45.64
N ASP A 95 -0.50 10.26 45.56
CA ASP A 95 -1.17 10.99 46.66
C ASP A 95 -2.39 11.73 46.13
N PHE A 96 -3.44 11.85 46.95
CA PHE A 96 -4.65 12.61 46.64
C PHE A 96 -4.52 14.02 47.24
N ILE A 97 -4.54 15.06 46.40
CA ILE A 97 -4.17 16.43 46.79
C ILE A 97 -5.20 17.47 46.33
N GLU A 98 -5.17 18.67 46.92
CA GLU A 98 -5.87 19.86 46.41
C GLU A 98 -5.40 20.16 44.98
N ASN A 99 -6.34 20.32 44.04
CA ASN A 99 -6.07 20.52 42.62
C ASN A 99 -5.11 21.72 42.39
N PRO A 100 -3.94 21.53 41.73
CA PRO A 100 -2.96 22.59 41.54
C PRO A 100 -3.40 23.66 40.53
N ASP A 101 -4.33 23.34 39.62
CA ASP A 101 -4.95 24.27 38.67
C ASP A 101 -6.42 23.89 38.41
N PRO A 102 -7.36 24.29 39.29
CA PRO A 102 -8.79 24.02 39.14
C PRO A 102 -9.39 24.97 38.10
N SER A 103 -8.98 24.81 36.84
CA SER A 103 -9.44 25.62 35.71
C SER A 103 -9.47 24.85 34.37
N GLY A 104 -10.15 25.44 33.38
CA GLY A 104 -10.27 24.83 32.05
C GLY A 104 -11.28 23.68 32.03
N ILE A 105 -10.80 22.46 31.80
CA ILE A 105 -11.62 21.23 31.72
C ILE A 105 -11.70 20.48 33.05
N ASN A 106 -10.81 20.77 34.01
CA ASN A 106 -10.82 20.21 35.35
C ASN A 106 -11.15 21.34 36.34
N THR A 107 -12.16 21.14 37.18
CA THR A 107 -12.50 22.06 38.28
C THR A 107 -12.81 21.31 39.59
N SER A 108 -12.33 20.06 39.71
CA SER A 108 -12.41 19.22 40.91
C SER A 108 -11.62 19.86 42.05
N GLU A 109 -12.03 19.66 43.30
CA GLU A 109 -11.28 20.12 44.48
C GLU A 109 -10.05 19.21 44.73
N THR A 110 -10.17 17.92 44.46
CA THR A 110 -9.13 16.88 44.63
C THR A 110 -8.66 16.34 43.27
N VAL A 111 -7.37 16.01 43.15
CA VAL A 111 -6.80 15.24 42.02
C VAL A 111 -5.76 14.25 42.51
N VAL A 112 -5.33 13.32 41.66
CA VAL A 112 -4.20 12.41 41.93
C VAL A 112 -2.89 13.05 41.49
N GLU A 113 -1.94 13.23 42.40
CA GLU A 113 -0.53 13.50 42.10
C GLU A 113 0.22 12.17 41.96
N TYR A 114 0.95 11.97 40.86
CA TYR A 114 1.85 10.83 40.66
C TYR A 114 3.25 11.34 40.34
N THR A 115 4.21 11.05 41.23
CA THR A 115 5.62 11.47 41.07
C THR A 115 6.52 10.27 40.85
N GLN A 116 7.41 10.39 39.85
CA GLN A 116 8.44 9.43 39.48
C GLN A 116 9.83 10.04 39.67
N THR A 117 10.75 9.37 40.37
CA THR A 117 12.18 9.77 40.39
C THR A 117 12.95 9.23 39.18
N ALA A 118 14.09 9.86 38.86
CA ALA A 118 15.00 9.41 37.80
C ALA A 118 15.60 7.98 38.03
N ASP A 119 16.14 7.42 36.95
CA ASP A 119 16.83 6.12 36.86
C ASP A 119 15.95 4.88 37.13
N ILE A 120 14.63 5.01 37.13
CA ILE A 120 13.66 3.88 37.18
C ILE A 120 13.63 3.10 35.84
N GLU A 121 12.92 1.96 35.80
CA GLU A 121 12.74 1.20 34.57
C GLU A 121 11.87 1.95 33.54
N PRO A 122 12.16 1.88 32.22
CA PRO A 122 11.34 2.51 31.17
C PRO A 122 9.87 2.08 31.15
N TRP A 123 9.61 0.86 31.61
CA TRP A 123 8.30 0.20 31.68
C TRP A 123 7.66 0.30 33.08
N ALA A 124 8.14 1.18 33.94
CA ALA A 124 7.62 1.32 35.30
C ALA A 124 6.27 2.07 35.36
N GLY A 125 5.39 1.66 36.26
CA GLY A 125 4.02 2.18 36.38
C GLY A 125 3.29 1.69 37.62
N PHE A 126 1.96 1.82 37.62
CA PHE A 126 1.09 1.35 38.69
C PHE A 126 -0.18 0.67 38.17
N PHE A 127 -0.75 -0.24 38.96
CA PHE A 127 -2.02 -0.89 38.66
C PHE A 127 -2.98 -0.90 39.84
N PHE A 128 -4.27 -1.09 39.54
CA PHE A 128 -5.31 -1.43 40.50
C PHE A 128 -6.34 -2.39 39.89
N ASP A 129 -6.94 -3.23 40.74
CA ASP A 129 -7.96 -4.20 40.33
C ASP A 129 -9.35 -3.53 40.29
N LEU A 130 -10.16 -3.86 39.29
CA LEU A 130 -11.55 -3.43 39.15
C LEU A 130 -12.53 -4.41 39.84
N ALA A 131 -13.73 -3.93 40.15
CA ALA A 131 -14.76 -4.72 40.83
C ALA A 131 -15.41 -5.77 39.91
N SER A 132 -15.69 -5.43 38.66
CA SER A 132 -16.08 -6.37 37.59
C SER A 132 -15.12 -6.32 36.39
N LYS A 133 -15.50 -6.99 35.28
CA LYS A 133 -14.78 -6.93 34.00
C LYS A 133 -15.37 -5.83 33.12
N VAL A 134 -14.51 -5.13 32.38
CA VAL A 134 -14.94 -4.01 31.53
C VAL A 134 -15.79 -4.49 30.35
N ASP A 135 -16.89 -3.78 30.07
CA ASP A 135 -17.77 -3.98 28.92
C ASP A 135 -17.61 -2.82 27.94
N PHE A 136 -17.13 -3.11 26.72
CA PHE A 136 -16.91 -2.15 25.64
C PHE A 136 -17.99 -2.22 24.54
N ASN A 137 -19.06 -3.02 24.73
CA ASN A 137 -20.14 -3.16 23.75
C ASN A 137 -20.87 -1.84 23.47
N GLU A 138 -21.12 -1.03 24.52
CA GLU A 138 -21.80 0.27 24.39
C GLU A 138 -20.83 1.46 24.49
N MET A 139 -19.81 1.41 25.37
CA MET A 139 -18.84 2.49 25.56
C MET A 139 -17.41 2.01 25.24
N GLN A 140 -16.89 2.40 24.08
CA GLN A 140 -15.60 1.91 23.56
C GLN A 140 -14.39 2.67 24.10
N THR A 141 -14.58 3.92 24.52
CA THR A 141 -13.47 4.84 24.81
C THR A 141 -13.39 5.11 26.31
N VAL A 142 -12.27 4.76 26.92
CA VAL A 142 -11.91 5.21 28.28
C VAL A 142 -11.22 6.57 28.16
N LYS A 143 -11.60 7.50 29.03
CA LYS A 143 -11.07 8.86 29.09
C LYS A 143 -10.46 9.13 30.45
N ILE A 144 -9.50 10.04 30.47
CA ILE A 144 -8.78 10.50 31.66
C ILE A 144 -8.32 11.93 31.43
N LYS A 145 -8.51 12.81 32.43
CA LYS A 145 -7.92 14.14 32.42
C LYS A 145 -6.50 14.05 32.94
N VAL A 146 -5.55 14.64 32.22
CA VAL A 146 -4.12 14.62 32.56
C VAL A 146 -3.57 16.05 32.54
N TYR A 147 -2.78 16.39 33.55
CA TYR A 147 -1.92 17.57 33.59
C TYR A 147 -0.48 17.10 33.48
N SER A 148 0.15 17.35 32.34
CA SER A 148 1.48 16.84 32.02
C SER A 148 2.57 17.91 32.21
N PRO A 149 3.77 17.56 32.73
CA PRO A 149 4.91 18.48 32.77
C PRO A 149 5.50 18.74 31.37
N ALA A 150 5.20 17.88 30.38
CA ALA A 150 5.62 18.05 28.99
C ALA A 150 4.59 17.49 27.98
N ALA A 151 4.56 18.10 26.79
CA ALA A 151 3.95 17.54 25.60
C ALA A 151 4.84 16.45 25.00
N ASP A 152 4.33 15.70 24.01
CA ASP A 152 4.97 14.56 23.36
C ASP A 152 5.28 13.38 24.31
N GLN A 153 4.71 13.37 25.53
CA GLN A 153 4.82 12.26 26.48
C GLN A 153 3.73 11.21 26.23
N ILE A 154 4.14 9.96 26.11
CA ILE A 154 3.21 8.83 25.92
C ILE A 154 2.62 8.47 27.29
N VAL A 155 1.30 8.50 27.39
CA VAL A 155 0.57 7.82 28.47
C VAL A 155 0.07 6.50 27.89
N LEU A 156 0.51 5.38 28.47
CA LEU A 156 0.06 4.05 28.11
C LEU A 156 -1.03 3.63 29.11
N MET A 157 -2.19 3.22 28.59
CA MET A 157 -3.21 2.51 29.34
C MET A 157 -3.14 1.04 28.96
N LYS A 158 -3.12 0.17 29.96
CA LYS A 158 -3.20 -1.27 29.77
C LYS A 158 -4.32 -1.85 30.62
N PHE A 159 -4.97 -2.86 30.07
CA PHE A 159 -5.88 -3.72 30.81
C PHE A 159 -5.35 -5.17 30.83
N GLU A 160 -5.56 -5.87 31.95
CA GLU A 160 -5.23 -7.29 32.14
C GLU A 160 -6.39 -8.05 32.83
N ASP A 161 -6.50 -9.36 32.61
CA ASP A 161 -7.20 -10.24 33.55
C ASP A 161 -6.36 -10.38 34.83
N LYS A 162 -6.93 -10.07 36.00
CA LYS A 162 -6.17 -10.03 37.26
C LYS A 162 -5.65 -11.39 37.74
N THR A 163 -6.08 -12.48 37.09
CA THR A 163 -5.69 -13.88 37.34
C THR A 163 -4.84 -14.52 36.25
N ASP A 164 -4.85 -13.98 35.03
CA ASP A 164 -4.01 -14.41 33.90
C ASP A 164 -3.52 -13.22 33.06
N ASN A 165 -2.32 -12.72 33.37
CA ASN A 165 -1.75 -11.56 32.70
C ASN A 165 -1.26 -11.83 31.26
N SER A 166 -1.52 -13.01 30.69
CA SER A 166 -1.42 -13.22 29.23
C SER A 166 -2.66 -12.72 28.48
N ILE A 167 -3.78 -12.50 29.18
CA ILE A 167 -4.98 -11.86 28.65
C ILE A 167 -4.87 -10.35 28.91
N ALA A 168 -4.35 -9.62 27.92
CA ALA A 168 -4.09 -8.18 28.03
C ALA A 168 -4.39 -7.40 26.74
N LYS A 169 -4.56 -6.07 26.87
CA LYS A 169 -4.60 -5.10 25.75
C LYS A 169 -3.90 -3.81 26.18
N GLU A 170 -3.07 -3.26 25.31
CA GLU A 170 -2.32 -2.02 25.51
C GLU A 170 -2.80 -0.98 24.47
N VAL A 171 -3.07 0.24 24.92
CA VAL A 171 -3.54 1.38 24.10
C VAL A 171 -2.85 2.64 24.61
N GLN A 172 -2.36 3.49 23.70
CA GLN A 172 -1.58 4.68 24.06
C GLN A 172 -2.22 5.98 23.58
N ALA A 173 -1.98 7.06 24.33
CA ALA A 173 -2.28 8.43 23.94
C ALA A 173 -1.06 9.32 24.22
N THR A 174 -0.83 10.35 23.41
CA THR A 174 0.31 11.26 23.57
C THR A 174 -0.17 12.63 24.05
N THR A 175 0.49 13.21 25.04
CA THR A 175 0.19 14.55 25.56
C THR A 175 0.47 15.62 24.51
N THR A 176 -0.44 16.57 24.35
CA THR A 176 -0.35 17.65 23.37
C THR A 176 0.02 19.00 24.00
N VAL A 177 -0.08 19.12 25.33
CA VAL A 177 0.25 20.34 26.08
C VAL A 177 1.20 20.07 27.25
N ALA A 178 1.72 21.15 27.84
CA ALA A 178 2.64 21.11 28.97
C ALA A 178 2.26 22.19 29.99
N GLY A 179 1.95 21.80 31.22
CA GLY A 179 1.48 22.71 32.27
C GLY A 179 0.03 23.16 32.13
N GLU A 180 -0.80 22.41 31.40
CA GLU A 180 -2.24 22.63 31.21
C GLU A 180 -2.98 21.28 31.27
N TRP A 181 -4.27 21.28 31.62
CA TRP A 181 -5.12 20.07 31.62
C TRP A 181 -5.60 19.72 30.21
N GLU A 182 -5.41 18.46 29.79
CA GLU A 182 -6.00 17.88 28.59
C GLU A 182 -6.77 16.57 28.87
N GLU A 183 -7.66 16.18 27.96
CA GLU A 183 -8.45 14.93 28.04
C GLU A 183 -7.87 13.91 27.07
N LEU A 184 -7.21 12.87 27.59
CA LEU A 184 -6.69 11.77 26.78
C LEU A 184 -7.79 10.71 26.59
N SER A 185 -7.81 10.07 25.41
CA SER A 185 -8.82 9.09 25.01
C SER A 185 -8.17 7.79 24.54
N PHE A 186 -8.63 6.67 25.08
CA PHE A 186 -8.11 5.33 24.86
C PHE A 186 -9.24 4.45 24.33
N VAL A 187 -9.17 4.05 23.05
CA VAL A 187 -10.25 3.35 22.34
C VAL A 187 -10.01 1.85 22.36
N PHE A 188 -11.04 1.07 22.68
CA PHE A 188 -11.02 -0.39 22.75
C PHE A 188 -12.06 -1.01 21.83
N SER A 189 -11.85 -2.27 21.46
CA SER A 189 -12.79 -3.00 20.60
C SER A 189 -14.02 -3.46 21.42
N PRO A 190 -15.24 -3.48 20.85
CA PRO A 190 -16.34 -4.24 21.44
C PRO A 190 -15.99 -5.74 21.66
N SER A 191 -15.01 -6.25 20.89
CA SER A 191 -14.46 -7.60 21.07
C SER A 191 -13.53 -7.76 22.28
N ASP A 192 -13.19 -6.67 22.98
CA ASP A 192 -12.40 -6.65 24.23
C ASP A 192 -13.26 -6.76 25.50
N SER A 193 -14.59 -6.69 25.36
CA SER A 193 -15.55 -6.83 26.47
C SER A 193 -15.39 -8.17 27.21
N ASP A 194 -15.68 -8.19 28.51
CA ASP A 194 -15.58 -9.37 29.39
C ASP A 194 -14.15 -9.99 29.49
N LYS A 195 -13.10 -9.32 29.00
CA LYS A 195 -11.71 -9.80 29.11
C LYS A 195 -11.01 -9.39 30.40
N PHE A 196 -11.09 -8.13 30.82
CA PHE A 196 -10.13 -7.55 31.76
C PHE A 196 -10.77 -6.95 33.02
N ASP A 197 -10.07 -7.06 34.16
CA ASP A 197 -10.48 -6.53 35.47
C ASP A 197 -9.30 -6.02 36.33
N ARG A 198 -8.23 -5.58 35.68
CA ARG A 198 -7.15 -4.76 36.22
C ARG A 198 -6.83 -3.64 35.24
N MET A 199 -6.78 -2.40 35.73
CA MET A 199 -6.27 -1.24 34.98
C MET A 199 -4.82 -0.97 35.40
N ILE A 200 -3.98 -0.65 34.42
CA ILE A 200 -2.58 -0.28 34.59
C ILE A 200 -2.34 1.04 33.84
N LEU A 201 -1.63 1.98 34.47
CA LEU A 201 -1.25 3.25 33.88
C LEU A 201 0.26 3.45 33.94
N PHE A 202 0.81 3.92 32.83
CA PHE A 202 2.21 4.34 32.68
C PHE A 202 2.22 5.76 32.13
N PHE A 203 2.89 6.68 32.82
CA PHE A 203 3.08 8.06 32.35
C PHE A 203 4.49 8.22 31.79
N ASP A 204 4.65 9.01 30.72
CA ASP A 204 5.94 9.27 30.05
C ASP A 204 6.64 7.97 29.59
N PHE A 205 5.91 7.11 28.88
CA PHE A 205 6.37 5.83 28.32
C PHE A 205 7.29 6.02 27.09
N ASN A 206 8.22 6.98 27.17
CA ASN A 206 9.07 7.45 26.06
C ASN A 206 10.47 6.81 26.05
N GLY A 207 10.77 5.88 26.97
CA GLY A 207 12.07 5.22 27.08
C GLY A 207 12.81 5.57 28.38
N GLU A 208 14.06 6.04 28.28
CA GLU A 208 14.93 6.23 29.45
C GLU A 208 14.46 7.35 30.39
N LYS A 209 14.06 6.95 31.61
CA LYS A 209 13.56 7.79 32.69
C LYS A 209 14.66 8.60 33.39
N SER A 210 15.24 9.54 32.66
CA SER A 210 16.45 10.29 33.05
C SER A 210 16.23 11.49 33.97
N ALA A 211 14.99 11.81 34.34
CA ALA A 211 14.61 12.95 35.18
C ALA A 211 13.51 12.58 36.19
N GLU A 212 13.32 13.43 37.19
CA GLU A 212 12.16 13.38 38.09
C GLU A 212 10.97 14.07 37.39
N THR A 213 9.80 13.42 37.38
CA THR A 213 8.58 13.93 36.75
C THR A 213 7.39 13.78 37.67
N THR A 214 6.55 14.82 37.74
CA THR A 214 5.24 14.77 38.41
C THR A 214 4.16 14.99 37.37
N HIS A 215 3.24 14.05 37.29
CA HIS A 215 2.01 14.12 36.49
C HIS A 215 0.82 14.23 37.45
N TYR A 216 -0.25 14.90 37.03
CA TYR A 216 -1.53 14.82 37.74
C TYR A 216 -2.58 14.20 36.83
N PHE A 217 -3.49 13.42 37.41
CA PHE A 217 -4.63 12.89 36.67
C PHE A 217 -5.92 12.89 37.50
N ASP A 218 -7.04 12.88 36.78
CA ASP A 218 -8.39 13.00 37.33
C ASP A 218 -9.44 12.48 36.34
N ASP A 219 -10.70 12.35 36.77
CA ASP A 219 -11.87 12.00 35.95
C ASP A 219 -11.60 10.83 34.97
N ILE A 220 -11.50 9.61 35.50
CA ILE A 220 -11.45 8.40 34.66
C ILE A 220 -12.88 7.90 34.42
N PHE A 221 -13.34 7.93 33.17
CA PHE A 221 -14.71 7.53 32.79
C PHE A 221 -14.77 6.88 31.40
N MET A 222 -15.91 6.27 31.07
CA MET A 222 -16.17 5.65 29.76
C MET A 222 -17.12 6.50 28.92
N SER A 223 -16.99 6.44 27.59
CA SER A 223 -17.89 7.14 26.65
C SER A 223 -18.13 6.35 25.35
N GLU A 224 -19.30 6.57 24.73
CA GLU A 224 -19.61 6.12 23.37
C GLU A 224 -18.58 6.68 22.36
N GLY A 225 -18.08 5.81 21.48
CA GLY A 225 -17.45 6.21 20.23
C GLY A 225 -15.97 6.61 20.27
N GLY A 226 -15.32 6.25 19.18
CA GLY A 226 -13.94 6.53 18.81
C GLY A 226 -13.69 5.80 17.49
N GLU A 227 -12.95 6.39 16.55
CA GLU A 227 -12.41 5.58 15.45
C GLU A 227 -11.26 4.77 16.06
N VAL A 228 -11.36 3.44 15.98
CA VAL A 228 -10.33 2.57 16.54
C VAL A 228 -9.17 2.56 15.55
N GLU A 229 -8.22 3.46 15.78
CA GLU A 229 -6.82 3.29 15.37
C GLU A 229 -6.25 2.09 16.17
N GLU A 230 -6.77 0.89 15.87
CA GLU A 230 -6.14 -0.35 16.28
C GLU A 230 -4.69 -0.32 15.76
N PRO A 231 -3.68 -0.77 16.52
CA PRO A 231 -2.52 -1.36 15.87
C PRO A 231 -3.08 -2.51 15.02
N VAL A 232 -3.09 -2.31 13.69
CA VAL A 232 -3.79 -3.16 12.73
C VAL A 232 -3.51 -4.61 13.06
N GLU A 233 -4.56 -5.41 13.32
CA GLU A 233 -4.43 -6.87 13.40
C GLU A 233 -3.70 -7.30 12.13
N THR A 234 -2.43 -7.69 12.28
CA THR A 234 -1.52 -7.99 11.17
C THR A 234 -1.99 -9.29 10.54
N GLY A 235 -2.98 -9.16 9.66
CA GLY A 235 -3.57 -10.28 8.96
C GLY A 235 -2.49 -11.07 8.25
N GLU A 236 -2.74 -12.36 8.04
CA GLU A 236 -1.94 -13.14 7.10
C GLU A 236 -2.57 -12.98 5.71
N PRO A 237 -1.81 -13.08 4.61
CA PRO A 237 -2.39 -13.01 3.28
C PRO A 237 -3.45 -14.12 3.12
N THR A 238 -4.67 -13.75 2.75
CA THR A 238 -5.79 -14.71 2.61
C THR A 238 -5.89 -15.34 1.22
N ALA A 239 -4.94 -14.99 0.35
CA ALA A 239 -4.69 -15.56 -0.96
C ALA A 239 -3.16 -15.53 -1.21
N PRO A 240 -2.61 -16.45 -2.01
CA PRO A 240 -1.19 -16.49 -2.36
C PRO A 240 -0.76 -15.30 -3.23
N ALA A 241 0.55 -15.15 -3.46
CA ALA A 241 1.08 -14.20 -4.41
C ALA A 241 0.63 -14.52 -5.86
N PRO A 242 0.66 -13.55 -6.79
CA PRO A 242 0.35 -13.83 -8.20
C PRO A 242 1.39 -14.76 -8.84
N ASP A 243 0.94 -15.78 -9.59
CA ASP A 243 1.85 -16.65 -10.37
C ASP A 243 2.70 -15.80 -11.37
N PRO A 244 4.04 -15.83 -11.30
CA PRO A 244 4.90 -15.18 -12.29
C PRO A 244 4.79 -15.85 -13.66
N THR A 245 4.70 -15.03 -14.73
CA THR A 245 4.42 -15.48 -16.10
C THR A 245 5.61 -15.39 -17.06
N ILE A 246 6.83 -15.17 -16.56
CA ILE A 246 8.07 -15.07 -17.36
C ILE A 246 8.44 -16.46 -17.89
N ASP A 247 9.04 -16.57 -19.09
CA ASP A 247 9.50 -17.85 -19.64
C ASP A 247 10.52 -18.51 -18.68
N PRO A 248 10.32 -19.78 -18.26
CA PRO A 248 11.27 -20.50 -17.43
C PRO A 248 12.72 -20.60 -17.96
N THR A 249 13.01 -20.28 -19.23
CA THR A 249 14.40 -20.18 -19.72
C THR A 249 15.09 -18.86 -19.38
N GLU A 250 14.32 -17.80 -19.13
CA GLU A 250 14.80 -16.45 -18.80
C GLU A 250 14.75 -16.16 -17.29
N VAL A 251 14.67 -17.21 -16.45
CA VAL A 251 14.50 -17.11 -15.00
C VAL A 251 15.52 -17.95 -14.24
N ILE A 252 16.18 -17.34 -13.26
CA ILE A 252 16.88 -18.00 -12.15
C ILE A 252 16.05 -17.81 -10.90
N SER A 253 15.21 -18.79 -10.57
CA SER A 253 14.35 -18.72 -9.38
C SER A 253 15.07 -19.26 -8.15
N LEU A 254 14.98 -18.55 -7.03
CA LEU A 254 15.47 -18.96 -5.72
C LEU A 254 14.32 -19.56 -4.89
N PHE A 255 13.14 -18.95 -4.99
CA PHE A 255 11.91 -19.40 -4.32
C PHE A 255 10.67 -19.03 -5.14
N SER A 256 9.99 -20.03 -5.67
CA SER A 256 8.66 -19.97 -6.30
C SER A 256 8.12 -21.39 -6.45
N ASP A 257 6.80 -21.58 -6.48
CA ASP A 257 6.17 -22.86 -6.84
C ASP A 257 6.03 -23.06 -8.37
N VAL A 258 6.15 -21.98 -9.16
CA VAL A 258 6.01 -22.01 -10.63
C VAL A 258 7.28 -22.54 -11.31
N TYR A 259 8.46 -22.24 -10.75
CA TYR A 259 9.76 -22.50 -11.37
C TYR A 259 10.57 -23.60 -10.67
N THR A 260 11.62 -24.08 -11.34
CA THR A 260 12.60 -24.97 -10.70
C THR A 260 13.64 -24.15 -9.95
N ASN A 261 13.52 -24.09 -8.63
CA ASN A 261 14.42 -23.33 -7.76
C ASN A 261 15.86 -23.83 -7.81
N VAL A 262 16.82 -22.89 -7.77
CA VAL A 262 18.25 -23.17 -7.54
C VAL A 262 18.53 -23.51 -6.08
N THR A 263 19.78 -23.85 -5.74
CA THR A 263 20.15 -24.15 -4.35
C THR A 263 20.38 -22.86 -3.57
N VAL A 264 19.64 -22.70 -2.47
CA VAL A 264 19.86 -21.69 -1.44
C VAL A 264 20.23 -22.44 -0.15
N ASP A 265 21.28 -22.02 0.56
CA ASP A 265 21.81 -22.68 1.75
C ASP A 265 20.92 -22.44 2.97
N THR A 266 20.42 -21.21 3.14
CA THR A 266 19.44 -20.85 4.17
C THR A 266 18.64 -19.60 3.79
N TRP A 267 17.38 -19.56 4.24
CA TRP A 267 16.48 -18.41 4.18
C TRP A 267 16.50 -17.55 5.45
N ARG A 268 17.26 -17.97 6.48
CA ARG A 268 17.54 -17.20 7.68
C ARG A 268 18.90 -17.60 8.23
N THR A 269 19.88 -16.70 8.14
CA THR A 269 21.22 -16.91 8.71
C THR A 269 21.24 -16.82 10.24
N ASP A 270 22.25 -17.42 10.88
CA ASP A 270 22.49 -17.28 12.33
C ASP A 270 22.73 -15.82 12.76
N TRP A 271 23.17 -14.96 11.83
CA TRP A 271 23.40 -13.53 12.05
C TRP A 271 22.16 -12.65 11.82
N SER A 272 21.04 -13.22 11.37
CA SER A 272 19.75 -12.51 11.15
C SER A 272 19.06 -12.09 12.46
N ASN A 273 18.39 -10.94 12.43
CA ASN A 273 17.57 -10.42 13.52
C ASN A 273 16.10 -10.30 13.09
N GLY A 274 15.28 -11.24 13.57
CA GLY A 274 13.92 -11.53 13.13
C GLY A 274 13.66 -13.04 13.12
N THR A 275 12.40 -13.44 13.00
CA THR A 275 11.92 -14.82 13.08
C THR A 275 11.36 -15.27 11.72
N LEU A 276 11.84 -16.40 11.19
CA LEU A 276 11.31 -17.02 9.96
C LEU A 276 10.35 -18.15 10.31
N GLU A 277 9.17 -18.13 9.70
CA GLU A 277 8.21 -19.23 9.62
C GLU A 277 7.97 -19.58 8.14
N ASP A 278 8.05 -20.88 7.80
CA ASP A 278 7.66 -21.39 6.48
C ASP A 278 6.18 -21.78 6.55
N ILE A 279 5.32 -21.12 5.75
CA ILE A 279 3.87 -21.35 5.72
C ILE A 279 3.37 -21.74 4.32
N GLU A 280 2.12 -22.20 4.23
CA GLU A 280 1.42 -22.43 2.95
C GLU A 280 0.11 -21.62 2.92
N ILE A 281 -0.15 -20.92 1.81
CA ILE A 281 -1.39 -20.14 1.57
C ILE A 281 -2.09 -20.73 0.34
N ASP A 282 -3.25 -21.35 0.55
CA ASP A 282 -3.97 -22.20 -0.44
C ASP A 282 -3.12 -23.30 -1.13
N GLY A 283 -1.93 -23.61 -0.59
CA GLY A 283 -1.00 -24.63 -1.09
C GLY A 283 0.18 -24.08 -1.92
N ASN A 284 0.31 -22.75 -2.03
CA ASN A 284 1.55 -22.07 -2.42
C ASN A 284 2.38 -21.79 -1.16
N ALA A 285 3.70 -21.94 -1.24
CA ALA A 285 4.61 -21.77 -0.11
C ALA A 285 5.07 -20.32 0.06
N VAL A 286 5.11 -19.81 1.29
CA VAL A 286 5.47 -18.42 1.59
C VAL A 286 6.48 -18.34 2.74
N LYS A 287 7.45 -17.43 2.62
CA LYS A 287 8.39 -17.08 3.71
C LYS A 287 7.79 -15.96 4.55
N LYS A 288 7.43 -16.24 5.80
CA LYS A 288 6.93 -15.24 6.75
C LYS A 288 8.04 -14.81 7.69
N TYR A 289 8.40 -13.52 7.66
CA TYR A 289 9.36 -12.92 8.56
C TYR A 289 8.65 -11.99 9.56
N SER A 290 8.59 -12.39 10.83
CA SER A 290 8.06 -11.57 11.93
C SER A 290 9.17 -11.05 12.83
N GLU A 291 8.89 -10.02 13.61
CA GLU A 291 9.90 -9.28 14.41
C GLU A 291 11.05 -8.77 13.53
N LEU A 292 10.77 -8.42 12.27
CA LEU A 292 11.81 -8.21 11.27
C LEU A 292 12.60 -6.93 11.54
N ASN A 293 13.89 -7.09 11.84
CA ASN A 293 14.89 -6.04 11.72
C ASN A 293 15.62 -6.24 10.39
N PHE A 294 16.36 -7.35 10.25
CA PHE A 294 16.90 -7.80 8.98
C PHE A 294 17.08 -9.32 8.95
N VAL A 295 16.88 -9.94 7.79
CA VAL A 295 17.12 -11.36 7.55
C VAL A 295 18.03 -11.57 6.35
N GLY A 296 19.06 -12.40 6.55
CA GLY A 296 19.96 -12.85 5.50
C GLY A 296 19.49 -14.17 4.89
N VAL A 297 19.49 -14.20 3.57
CA VAL A 297 19.37 -15.37 2.70
C VAL A 297 20.76 -15.62 2.09
N GLU A 298 21.25 -16.86 2.13
CA GLU A 298 22.62 -17.21 1.70
C GLU A 298 22.60 -18.33 0.65
N ALA A 299 23.39 -18.16 -0.41
CA ALA A 299 23.63 -19.14 -1.49
C ALA A 299 25.14 -19.46 -1.65
N THR A 300 25.91 -19.31 -0.58
CA THR A 300 27.38 -19.39 -0.53
C THR A 300 27.99 -20.68 -1.08
N SER A 301 27.28 -21.82 -1.05
CA SER A 301 27.78 -23.09 -1.58
C SER A 301 27.67 -23.22 -3.11
N SER A 302 26.83 -22.38 -3.73
CA SER A 302 26.64 -22.28 -5.17
C SER A 302 26.14 -20.87 -5.54
N PRO A 303 27.02 -19.84 -5.48
CA PRO A 303 26.63 -18.46 -5.76
C PRO A 303 25.96 -18.29 -7.12
N ILE A 304 25.06 -17.31 -7.20
CA ILE A 304 24.16 -17.10 -8.32
C ILE A 304 24.81 -16.19 -9.36
N ASP A 305 25.05 -16.75 -10.55
CA ASP A 305 25.46 -15.99 -11.73
C ASP A 305 24.22 -15.30 -12.35
N ALA A 306 23.99 -14.06 -11.93
CA ALA A 306 22.99 -13.16 -12.50
C ALA A 306 23.62 -12.17 -13.50
N SER A 307 24.82 -12.46 -14.04
CA SER A 307 25.53 -11.55 -14.95
C SER A 307 24.77 -11.27 -16.25
N GLY A 308 24.00 -12.26 -16.73
CA GLY A 308 23.14 -12.21 -17.91
C GLY A 308 21.66 -11.89 -17.65
N MET A 309 21.30 -11.40 -16.46
CA MET A 309 19.91 -11.00 -16.11
C MET A 309 19.73 -9.47 -16.11
N THR A 310 18.51 -8.99 -16.41
CA THR A 310 18.16 -7.55 -16.35
C THR A 310 17.48 -7.14 -15.04
N HIS A 311 16.75 -8.03 -14.37
CA HIS A 311 15.93 -7.71 -13.19
C HIS A 311 16.08 -8.71 -12.03
N PHE A 312 15.73 -8.24 -10.82
CA PHE A 312 15.40 -9.04 -9.66
C PHE A 312 13.92 -8.83 -9.32
N ARG A 313 13.20 -9.91 -9.04
CA ARG A 313 11.80 -9.91 -8.58
C ARG A 313 11.70 -10.51 -7.19
N THR A 314 10.79 -9.96 -6.40
CA THR A 314 10.18 -10.61 -5.25
C THR A 314 8.75 -10.11 -5.09
N ASP A 315 7.82 -10.98 -4.72
CA ASP A 315 6.51 -10.56 -4.21
C ASP A 315 6.62 -10.37 -2.69
N ILE A 316 6.04 -9.28 -2.17
CA ILE A 316 5.91 -9.04 -0.73
C ILE A 316 4.46 -8.74 -0.32
N TRP A 317 4.10 -9.09 0.90
CA TRP A 317 2.86 -8.66 1.56
C TRP A 317 3.18 -8.25 2.99
N THR A 318 2.57 -7.18 3.48
CA THR A 318 2.73 -6.71 4.88
C THR A 318 1.47 -6.01 5.36
N GLY A 319 1.19 -6.07 6.66
CA GLY A 319 0.10 -5.34 7.30
C GLY A 319 0.54 -4.07 8.05
N ASP A 320 1.85 -3.92 8.27
CA ASP A 320 2.43 -3.05 9.29
C ASP A 320 3.74 -2.35 8.90
N ALA A 321 4.49 -2.89 7.92
CA ALA A 321 5.78 -2.32 7.56
C ALA A 321 5.62 -0.94 6.90
N THR A 322 6.34 0.05 7.40
CA THR A 322 6.41 1.43 6.90
C THR A 322 7.55 1.62 5.90
N GLU A 323 8.51 0.70 5.88
CA GLU A 323 9.66 0.68 4.98
C GLU A 323 10.09 -0.78 4.79
N PHE A 324 10.41 -1.16 3.54
CA PHE A 324 11.09 -2.42 3.24
C PHE A 324 12.39 -2.13 2.50
N ARG A 325 13.43 -2.96 2.68
CA ARG A 325 14.68 -2.84 1.93
C ARG A 325 15.14 -4.17 1.39
N ILE A 326 15.76 -4.12 0.22
CA ILE A 326 16.37 -5.26 -0.46
C ILE A 326 17.83 -4.92 -0.72
N LYS A 327 18.73 -5.76 -0.24
CA LYS A 327 20.17 -5.64 -0.47
C LYS A 327 20.72 -6.90 -1.13
N LEU A 328 21.51 -6.71 -2.18
CA LEU A 328 22.23 -7.78 -2.88
C LEU A 328 23.73 -7.66 -2.62
N VAL A 329 24.40 -8.82 -2.50
CA VAL A 329 25.86 -8.92 -2.30
C VAL A 329 26.45 -9.96 -3.26
N ASP A 330 27.41 -9.52 -4.07
CA ASP A 330 28.24 -10.33 -4.96
C ASP A 330 29.61 -10.55 -4.30
N PHE A 331 30.08 -11.80 -4.19
CA PHE A 331 31.39 -12.13 -3.59
C PHE A 331 32.56 -12.02 -4.60
N GLY A 332 32.49 -11.02 -5.48
CA GLY A 332 33.56 -10.70 -6.43
C GLY A 332 33.87 -11.82 -7.42
N ALA A 333 35.10 -11.84 -7.93
CA ALA A 333 35.58 -12.85 -8.88
C ALA A 333 36.30 -14.03 -8.20
N ASP A 334 36.56 -13.97 -6.89
CA ASP A 334 37.13 -15.07 -6.11
C ASP A 334 36.08 -15.97 -5.45
N GLY A 335 34.85 -15.47 -5.28
CA GLY A 335 33.69 -16.20 -4.79
C GLY A 335 33.64 -16.37 -3.27
N ALA A 336 34.41 -15.58 -2.51
CA ALA A 336 34.49 -15.66 -1.05
C ALA A 336 34.26 -14.30 -0.36
N PHE A 337 33.55 -14.32 0.76
CA PHE A 337 33.28 -13.14 1.59
C PHE A 337 34.56 -12.56 2.23
N ASP A 338 34.68 -11.23 2.23
CA ASP A 338 35.85 -10.46 2.67
C ASP A 338 37.13 -10.81 1.88
N GLY A 339 36.95 -11.21 0.60
CA GLY A 339 38.03 -11.40 -0.38
C GLY A 339 38.66 -10.06 -0.80
N GLY A 340 37.87 -8.99 -0.78
CA GLY A 340 38.29 -7.62 -1.08
C GLY A 340 37.91 -7.13 -2.49
N ASP A 341 37.19 -7.95 -3.25
CA ASP A 341 36.45 -7.62 -4.46
C ASP A 341 34.93 -7.83 -4.33
N ASP A 342 34.45 -8.09 -3.11
CA ASP A 342 33.03 -8.04 -2.71
C ASP A 342 32.36 -6.71 -3.13
N VAL A 343 31.15 -6.76 -3.66
CA VAL A 343 30.35 -5.57 -3.99
C VAL A 343 28.88 -5.73 -3.63
N GLU A 344 28.24 -4.63 -3.24
CA GLU A 344 26.88 -4.64 -2.68
C GLU A 344 26.10 -3.35 -2.98
N HIS A 345 24.77 -3.44 -2.97
CA HIS A 345 23.89 -2.28 -2.93
C HIS A 345 22.56 -2.59 -2.22
N GLU A 346 22.02 -1.60 -1.52
CA GLU A 346 20.73 -1.66 -0.81
C GLU A 346 19.77 -0.65 -1.43
N LEU A 347 18.55 -1.10 -1.73
CA LEU A 347 17.43 -0.29 -2.20
C LEU A 347 16.34 -0.20 -1.14
N VAL A 348 15.71 0.98 -1.04
CA VAL A 348 14.72 1.31 -0.01
C VAL A 348 13.36 1.55 -0.66
N PHE A 349 12.35 0.85 -0.16
CA PHE A 349 10.96 0.92 -0.59
C PHE A 349 10.16 1.56 0.55
N GLU A 350 10.04 2.88 0.48
CA GLU A 350 9.30 3.73 1.43
C GLU A 350 7.79 3.47 1.31
N ALA A 351 7.12 3.22 2.44
CA ALA A 351 5.67 2.97 2.52
C ALA A 351 5.13 1.96 1.47
N PRO A 352 5.54 0.68 1.52
CA PRO A 352 4.97 -0.36 0.67
C PRO A 352 3.45 -0.45 0.88
N ALA A 353 2.70 -0.85 -0.16
CA ALA A 353 1.26 -1.00 -0.02
C ALA A 353 0.94 -2.12 0.97
N GLN A 354 0.05 -1.81 1.93
CA GLN A 354 -0.30 -2.71 3.02
C GLN A 354 -1.60 -3.46 2.74
N GLN A 355 -1.71 -4.67 3.29
CA GLN A 355 -2.85 -5.59 3.15
C GLN A 355 -3.06 -6.18 1.74
N GLU A 356 -2.19 -5.87 0.77
CA GLU A 356 -2.16 -6.47 -0.57
C GLU A 356 -0.77 -6.98 -0.96
N TRP A 357 -0.70 -7.87 -1.97
CA TRP A 357 0.57 -8.36 -2.52
C TRP A 357 1.17 -7.33 -3.47
N VAL A 358 2.45 -7.01 -3.28
CA VAL A 358 3.22 -6.05 -4.06
C VAL A 358 4.35 -6.78 -4.77
N THR A 359 4.24 -6.92 -6.09
CA THR A 359 5.33 -7.40 -6.95
C THR A 359 6.37 -6.31 -7.10
N LEU A 360 7.59 -6.56 -6.61
CA LEU A 360 8.73 -5.66 -6.77
C LEU A 360 9.62 -6.13 -7.92
N ASP A 361 9.32 -5.66 -9.13
CA ASP A 361 10.20 -5.79 -10.30
C ASP A 361 11.26 -4.69 -10.28
N ILE A 362 12.51 -5.09 -10.05
CA ILE A 362 13.61 -4.17 -9.75
C ILE A 362 14.73 -4.32 -10.79
N PRO A 363 15.01 -3.30 -11.62
CA PRO A 363 16.12 -3.32 -12.55
C PRO A 363 17.46 -3.51 -11.84
N LEU A 364 18.29 -4.45 -12.33
CA LEU A 364 19.64 -4.69 -11.78
C LEU A 364 20.61 -3.52 -12.04
N SER A 365 20.21 -2.52 -12.83
CA SER A 365 20.88 -1.22 -12.95
C SER A 365 20.79 -0.36 -11.69
N ASP A 366 19.72 -0.53 -10.91
CA ASP A 366 19.36 0.39 -9.83
C ASP A 366 20.14 0.07 -8.56
N PHE A 367 20.58 -1.18 -8.43
CA PHE A 367 21.62 -1.64 -7.50
C PHE A 367 23.01 -1.07 -7.89
N THR A 368 23.17 0.26 -7.94
CA THR A 368 24.33 0.95 -8.54
C THR A 368 25.71 0.64 -7.92
N GLY A 369 25.75 0.03 -6.73
CA GLY A 369 26.98 -0.48 -6.09
C GLY A 369 27.35 -1.92 -6.47
N LEU A 370 26.40 -2.70 -7.00
CA LEU A 370 26.52 -4.11 -7.38
C LEU A 370 27.22 -4.23 -8.75
N THR A 371 28.49 -3.84 -8.82
CA THR A 371 29.21 -3.68 -10.11
C THR A 371 29.63 -4.99 -10.78
N THR A 372 29.53 -6.12 -10.07
CA THR A 372 29.60 -7.50 -10.56
C THR A 372 28.34 -8.26 -10.11
N LYS A 373 27.97 -9.30 -10.86
CA LYS A 373 26.80 -10.17 -10.59
C LYS A 373 27.09 -11.64 -10.92
N GLU A 374 28.36 -12.04 -10.91
CA GLU A 374 28.82 -13.39 -11.30
C GLU A 374 28.72 -14.38 -10.12
N HIS A 375 28.70 -13.88 -8.89
CA HIS A 375 28.67 -14.67 -7.65
C HIS A 375 27.78 -13.99 -6.59
N ILE A 376 26.51 -13.72 -6.92
CA ILE A 376 25.52 -13.24 -5.94
C ILE A 376 25.33 -14.31 -4.88
N ALA A 377 25.81 -14.04 -3.67
CA ALA A 377 25.92 -15.03 -2.59
C ALA A 377 25.05 -14.70 -1.37
N GLN A 378 24.64 -13.44 -1.22
CA GLN A 378 23.69 -13.02 -0.18
C GLN A 378 22.62 -12.08 -0.73
N LEU A 379 21.40 -12.28 -0.20
CA LEU A 379 20.25 -11.40 -0.33
C LEU A 379 19.79 -11.06 1.10
N ILE A 380 19.58 -9.78 1.39
CA ILE A 380 19.16 -9.32 2.72
C ILE A 380 17.87 -8.53 2.58
N PHE A 381 16.86 -8.93 3.34
CA PHE A 381 15.61 -8.19 3.52
C PHE A 381 15.65 -7.44 4.85
N VAL A 382 15.20 -6.18 4.86
CA VAL A 382 15.16 -5.30 6.04
C VAL A 382 13.76 -4.72 6.17
N GLY A 383 13.26 -4.57 7.39
CA GLY A 383 11.91 -4.03 7.64
C GLY A 383 11.91 -2.95 8.73
N ALA A 384 11.07 -1.93 8.54
CA ALA A 384 10.72 -0.97 9.58
C ALA A 384 9.19 -0.93 9.79
N PRO A 385 8.68 -0.68 11.02
CA PRO A 385 9.42 -0.34 12.23
C PRO A 385 10.25 -1.51 12.77
N THR A 386 11.52 -1.24 13.07
CA THR A 386 12.56 -2.26 13.28
C THR A 386 12.23 -3.21 14.42
N GLY A 387 12.11 -4.50 14.11
CA GLY A 387 11.80 -5.54 15.11
C GLY A 387 10.32 -5.66 15.48
N ALA A 388 9.43 -4.86 14.88
CA ALA A 388 8.00 -4.83 15.18
C ALA A 388 7.10 -5.17 13.98
N ASN A 389 7.64 -5.21 12.76
CA ASN A 389 6.89 -5.49 11.53
C ASN A 389 6.90 -6.97 11.14
N THR A 390 5.94 -7.37 10.30
CA THR A 390 5.87 -8.67 9.64
C THR A 390 5.78 -8.51 8.11
N VAL A 391 6.67 -9.22 7.40
CA VAL A 391 6.69 -9.26 5.93
C VAL A 391 6.64 -10.71 5.46
N PHE A 392 5.70 -10.99 4.56
CA PHE A 392 5.55 -12.24 3.84
C PHE A 392 6.21 -12.08 2.47
N VAL A 393 6.94 -13.09 2.02
CA VAL A 393 7.79 -13.05 0.81
C VAL A 393 7.60 -14.31 -0.03
N ASP A 394 7.42 -14.11 -1.34
CA ASP A 394 7.33 -15.17 -2.36
C ASP A 394 8.01 -14.73 -3.68
N ASN A 395 8.11 -15.64 -4.66
CA ASN A 395 8.59 -15.42 -6.03
C ASN A 395 9.93 -14.67 -6.14
N VAL A 396 10.88 -15.05 -5.27
CA VAL A 396 12.25 -14.53 -5.25
C VAL A 396 13.02 -15.09 -6.44
N LEU A 397 13.34 -14.25 -7.43
CA LEU A 397 13.99 -14.69 -8.68
C LEU A 397 14.77 -13.56 -9.38
N PHE A 398 15.75 -13.93 -10.21
CA PHE A 398 16.36 -13.04 -11.20
C PHE A 398 15.83 -13.39 -12.59
N TYR A 399 15.58 -12.39 -13.43
CA TYR A 399 15.01 -12.62 -14.76
C TYR A 399 15.46 -11.63 -15.84
N ASN A 400 15.21 -12.00 -17.11
CA ASN A 400 15.26 -11.09 -18.26
C ASN A 400 13.86 -10.70 -18.72
N ASP A 401 13.71 -9.45 -19.18
CA ASP A 401 12.52 -8.99 -19.90
C ASP A 401 12.20 -9.95 -21.05
N ALA A 402 10.94 -10.38 -21.15
CA ALA A 402 10.51 -11.32 -22.16
C ALA A 402 10.84 -10.80 -23.58
N ALA A 403 11.45 -11.67 -24.39
CA ALA A 403 11.98 -11.36 -25.71
C ALA A 403 11.72 -12.51 -26.70
N PRO A 404 11.66 -12.25 -28.02
CA PRO A 404 11.50 -13.30 -29.02
C PRO A 404 12.70 -14.26 -29.00
N LEU A 405 12.46 -15.54 -28.72
CA LEU A 405 13.49 -16.59 -28.70
C LEU A 405 13.88 -17.13 -30.09
N ALA A 406 13.16 -16.73 -31.14
CA ALA A 406 13.38 -17.13 -32.52
C ALA A 406 13.32 -15.92 -33.46
N ALA A 407 14.02 -15.97 -34.59
CA ALA A 407 13.96 -14.91 -35.60
C ALA A 407 12.54 -14.70 -36.16
N ALA A 408 12.29 -13.52 -36.73
CA ALA A 408 11.00 -13.20 -37.33
C ALA A 408 10.72 -14.05 -38.59
N PRO A 409 9.44 -14.24 -38.99
CA PRO A 409 9.10 -14.99 -40.19
C PRO A 409 9.72 -14.41 -41.47
N THR A 410 10.73 -15.08 -42.02
CA THR A 410 11.48 -14.63 -43.20
C THR A 410 10.55 -14.24 -44.37
N PRO A 411 10.60 -12.99 -44.85
CA PRO A 411 9.73 -12.52 -45.93
C PRO A 411 9.84 -13.33 -47.23
N SER A 412 8.72 -13.45 -47.95
CA SER A 412 8.60 -14.32 -49.14
C SER A 412 8.04 -13.63 -50.39
N VAL A 413 7.98 -12.29 -50.41
CA VAL A 413 7.58 -11.51 -51.59
C VAL A 413 8.78 -11.41 -52.54
N ASP A 414 8.56 -11.27 -53.85
CA ASP A 414 9.65 -11.02 -54.80
C ASP A 414 10.23 -9.62 -54.53
N GLU A 415 11.55 -9.49 -54.39
CA GLU A 415 12.24 -8.22 -54.13
C GLU A 415 11.91 -7.16 -55.20
N SER A 416 11.53 -7.55 -56.43
CA SER A 416 11.07 -6.59 -57.45
C SER A 416 9.77 -5.85 -57.12
N ASN A 417 9.01 -6.36 -56.16
CA ASN A 417 7.71 -5.84 -55.73
C ASN A 417 7.77 -5.14 -54.35
N VAL A 418 8.96 -4.99 -53.77
CA VAL A 418 9.15 -4.55 -52.38
C VAL A 418 9.94 -3.24 -52.31
N ILE A 419 9.55 -2.35 -51.39
CA ILE A 419 10.38 -1.24 -50.90
C ILE A 419 10.66 -1.50 -49.42
N SER A 420 11.83 -2.07 -49.12
CA SER A 420 12.21 -2.44 -47.76
C SER A 420 12.87 -1.27 -47.04
N LEU A 421 12.42 -0.97 -45.81
CA LEU A 421 13.04 0.01 -44.92
C LEU A 421 13.97 -0.71 -43.93
N PHE A 422 13.54 -1.86 -43.41
CA PHE A 422 14.33 -2.72 -42.53
C PHE A 422 13.95 -4.19 -42.74
N SER A 423 14.93 -5.01 -43.07
CA SER A 423 14.83 -6.47 -43.21
C SER A 423 16.23 -7.01 -43.51
N ASN A 424 16.55 -8.21 -43.05
CA ASN A 424 17.77 -8.91 -43.43
C ASN A 424 17.63 -9.71 -44.74
N THR A 425 16.42 -9.79 -45.30
CA THR A 425 16.13 -10.52 -46.55
C THR A 425 16.26 -9.65 -47.80
N TYR A 426 15.96 -8.35 -47.71
CA TYR A 426 15.87 -7.44 -48.86
C TYR A 426 16.94 -6.33 -48.84
N THR A 427 17.19 -5.72 -49.99
CA THR A 427 18.01 -4.50 -50.10
C THR A 427 17.25 -3.28 -49.52
N ASN A 428 17.58 -2.89 -48.29
CA ASN A 428 16.94 -1.74 -47.63
C ASN A 428 17.26 -0.40 -48.28
N VAL A 429 16.26 0.50 -48.32
CA VAL A 429 16.41 1.92 -48.68
C VAL A 429 16.99 2.74 -47.52
N ALA A 430 17.32 4.00 -47.78
CA ALA A 430 17.76 4.90 -46.72
C ALA A 430 16.59 5.31 -45.81
N VAL A 431 16.84 5.25 -44.50
CA VAL A 431 15.98 5.79 -43.43
C VAL A 431 16.85 6.71 -42.59
N ASP A 432 16.37 7.91 -42.26
CA ASP A 432 17.16 8.96 -41.62
C ASP A 432 17.37 8.68 -40.12
N THR A 433 16.33 8.16 -39.44
CA THR A 433 16.43 7.62 -38.09
C THR A 433 15.33 6.61 -37.80
N TRP A 434 15.64 5.64 -36.93
CA TRP A 434 14.70 4.67 -36.35
C TRP A 434 14.13 5.10 -34.99
N ARG A 435 14.59 6.24 -34.47
CA ARG A 435 14.05 6.92 -33.28
C ARG A 435 14.34 8.41 -33.41
N THR A 436 13.32 9.23 -33.62
CA THR A 436 13.44 10.69 -33.67
C THR A 436 13.70 11.32 -32.29
N ASP A 437 14.28 12.52 -32.25
CA ASP A 437 14.45 13.30 -31.00
C ASP A 437 13.11 13.63 -30.31
N TRP A 438 12.00 13.59 -31.06
CA TRP A 438 10.64 13.80 -30.55
C TRP A 438 9.94 12.51 -30.09
N SER A 439 10.61 11.35 -30.16
CA SER A 439 10.09 10.05 -29.69
C SER A 439 10.13 9.91 -28.17
N ASP A 440 9.09 9.28 -27.62
CA ASP A 440 8.92 8.93 -26.21
C ASP A 440 8.92 7.40 -26.06
N ALA A 441 10.14 6.85 -26.15
CA ALA A 441 10.51 5.43 -26.08
C ALA A 441 12.05 5.30 -25.95
N THR A 442 12.56 4.13 -25.56
CA THR A 442 13.97 3.73 -25.74
C THR A 442 14.09 2.86 -26.98
N LEU A 443 15.19 2.98 -27.75
CA LEU A 443 15.52 2.09 -28.88
C LEU A 443 16.80 1.31 -28.55
N GLU A 444 16.73 0.00 -28.71
CA GLU A 444 17.86 -0.92 -28.67
C GLU A 444 17.92 -1.72 -29.98
N ASP A 445 19.09 -1.76 -30.62
CA ASP A 445 19.38 -2.63 -31.75
C ASP A 445 19.91 -3.97 -31.21
N ILE A 446 19.20 -5.07 -31.45
CA ILE A 446 19.54 -6.41 -30.94
C ILE A 446 19.64 -7.45 -32.06
N LEU A 447 20.17 -8.63 -31.73
CA LEU A 447 20.21 -9.80 -32.63
C LEU A 447 19.40 -10.97 -32.04
N VAL A 448 18.49 -11.53 -32.83
CA VAL A 448 17.64 -12.67 -32.45
C VAL A 448 17.91 -13.84 -33.40
N GLU A 449 18.51 -14.93 -32.89
CA GLU A 449 19.13 -16.01 -33.69
C GLU A 449 20.15 -15.55 -34.76
N GLY A 450 20.55 -14.28 -34.75
CA GLY A 450 21.42 -13.65 -35.75
C GLY A 450 20.69 -12.78 -36.78
N ASP A 451 19.37 -12.58 -36.64
CA ASP A 451 18.59 -11.58 -37.36
C ASP A 451 18.57 -10.25 -36.59
N ASP A 452 18.66 -9.12 -37.29
CA ASP A 452 18.67 -7.78 -36.70
C ASP A 452 17.25 -7.36 -36.31
N VAL A 453 17.03 -6.89 -35.08
CA VAL A 453 15.70 -6.52 -34.57
C VAL A 453 15.75 -5.16 -33.86
N LYS A 454 14.70 -4.34 -34.05
CA LYS A 454 14.49 -3.08 -33.32
C LYS A 454 13.65 -3.34 -32.07
N LYS A 455 14.26 -3.30 -30.88
CA LYS A 455 13.53 -3.33 -29.61
C LYS A 455 13.18 -1.90 -29.19
N TYR A 456 11.90 -1.66 -28.94
CA TYR A 456 11.38 -0.40 -28.40
C TYR A 456 10.75 -0.65 -27.04
N SER A 457 11.40 -0.20 -25.97
CA SER A 457 10.93 -0.31 -24.58
C SER A 457 10.49 1.05 -24.02
N ASN A 458 9.72 1.03 -22.93
CA ASN A 458 9.05 2.21 -22.37
C ASN A 458 8.20 2.96 -23.41
N LEU A 459 7.51 2.24 -24.29
CA LEU A 459 6.87 2.82 -25.46
C LEU A 459 5.61 3.61 -25.10
N ASN A 460 5.69 4.94 -25.20
CA ASN A 460 4.53 5.77 -25.48
C ASN A 460 4.35 5.85 -27.01
N PHE A 461 5.33 6.41 -27.72
CA PHE A 461 5.40 6.41 -29.18
C PHE A 461 6.82 6.63 -29.72
N VAL A 462 7.16 6.01 -30.85
CA VAL A 462 8.45 6.17 -31.54
C VAL A 462 8.25 6.53 -33.00
N GLY A 463 8.94 7.59 -33.43
CA GLY A 463 8.98 8.07 -34.80
C GLY A 463 10.19 7.55 -35.57
N ILE A 464 9.93 7.16 -36.80
CA ILE A 464 10.88 6.72 -37.82
C ILE A 464 10.73 7.68 -39.00
N GLU A 465 11.84 8.24 -39.50
CA GLU A 465 11.82 9.33 -40.50
C GLU A 465 12.57 8.96 -41.79
N THR A 466 11.98 9.34 -42.93
CA THR A 466 12.51 9.19 -44.30
C THR A 466 12.53 10.54 -45.05
N VAL A 467 12.54 11.65 -44.32
CA VAL A 467 12.37 13.03 -44.82
C VAL A 467 13.41 13.42 -45.89
N ALA A 468 14.65 12.95 -45.82
CA ALA A 468 15.69 13.25 -46.81
C ALA A 468 15.59 12.41 -48.09
N SER A 469 14.77 11.34 -48.10
CA SER A 469 14.43 10.54 -49.28
C SER A 469 13.06 9.86 -49.12
N PRO A 470 11.95 10.63 -49.21
CA PRO A 470 10.62 10.11 -48.93
C PRO A 470 10.20 8.98 -49.87
N ILE A 471 9.39 8.06 -49.37
CA ILE A 471 9.06 6.81 -50.05
C ILE A 471 7.84 6.99 -50.98
N ASP A 472 8.05 6.78 -52.27
CA ASP A 472 6.98 6.65 -53.27
C ASP A 472 6.36 5.25 -53.19
N ALA A 473 5.35 5.12 -52.32
CA ALA A 473 4.52 3.94 -52.18
C ALA A 473 3.26 4.01 -53.07
N THR A 474 3.22 4.85 -54.12
CA THR A 474 2.02 4.99 -54.98
C THR A 474 1.68 3.74 -55.78
N SER A 475 2.68 2.90 -56.07
CA SER A 475 2.52 1.61 -56.75
C SER A 475 2.27 0.44 -55.79
N MET A 476 2.46 0.63 -54.49
CA MET A 476 2.36 -0.42 -53.48
C MET A 476 0.91 -0.64 -53.03
N THR A 477 0.63 -1.86 -52.58
CA THR A 477 -0.70 -2.31 -52.14
C THR A 477 -0.84 -2.43 -50.63
N HIS A 478 0.25 -2.81 -49.95
CA HIS A 478 0.28 -3.15 -48.54
C HIS A 478 1.52 -2.55 -47.85
N PHE A 479 1.43 -2.34 -46.54
CA PHE A 479 2.54 -2.14 -45.62
C PHE A 479 2.69 -3.41 -44.78
N HIS A 480 3.90 -3.92 -44.65
CA HIS A 480 4.25 -5.08 -43.83
C HIS A 480 5.15 -4.66 -42.67
N THR A 481 4.96 -5.31 -41.54
CA THR A 481 5.87 -5.26 -40.39
C THR A 481 5.71 -6.55 -39.58
N ASN A 482 6.82 -7.08 -39.07
CA ASN A 482 6.79 -8.09 -38.02
C ASN A 482 6.86 -7.40 -36.65
N ILE A 483 5.96 -7.78 -35.73
CA ILE A 483 5.99 -7.28 -34.35
C ILE A 483 5.82 -8.45 -33.37
N TRP A 484 6.66 -8.48 -32.34
CA TRP A 484 6.54 -9.36 -31.16
C TRP A 484 6.41 -8.49 -29.90
N THR A 485 5.65 -8.95 -28.92
CA THR A 485 5.46 -8.28 -27.61
C THR A 485 4.97 -9.29 -26.58
N ALA A 486 5.30 -9.09 -25.30
CA ALA A 486 4.73 -9.85 -24.18
C ALA A 486 3.67 -9.05 -23.40
N ASP A 487 3.71 -7.72 -23.47
CA ASP A 487 3.02 -6.81 -22.54
C ASP A 487 2.08 -5.81 -23.22
N ALA A 488 2.24 -5.54 -24.51
CA ALA A 488 1.43 -4.53 -25.19
C ALA A 488 -0.02 -5.02 -25.36
N THR A 489 -0.95 -4.28 -24.79
CA THR A 489 -2.41 -4.51 -24.88
C THR A 489 -3.03 -3.85 -26.11
N GLN A 490 -2.33 -2.86 -26.69
CA GLN A 490 -2.68 -2.21 -27.95
C GLN A 490 -1.38 -1.75 -28.63
N ILE A 491 -1.30 -1.94 -29.95
CA ILE A 491 -0.27 -1.34 -30.80
C ILE A 491 -0.96 -0.44 -31.81
N ARG A 492 -0.44 0.76 -32.03
CA ARG A 492 -0.89 1.66 -33.10
C ARG A 492 0.24 1.93 -34.10
N ILE A 493 -0.13 1.98 -35.38
CA ILE A 493 0.78 2.12 -36.52
C ILE A 493 0.27 3.28 -37.37
N LYS A 494 1.05 4.35 -37.47
CA LYS A 494 0.69 5.56 -38.22
C LYS A 494 1.65 5.83 -39.36
N LEU A 495 1.10 6.18 -40.52
CA LEU A 495 1.85 6.61 -41.70
C LEU A 495 1.51 8.07 -42.03
N VAL A 496 2.52 8.82 -42.50
CA VAL A 496 2.40 10.23 -42.93
C VAL A 496 3.06 10.43 -44.30
N ASP A 497 2.31 11.01 -45.24
CA ASP A 497 2.78 11.49 -46.54
C ASP A 497 2.88 13.02 -46.51
N PHE A 498 4.05 13.59 -46.85
CA PHE A 498 4.26 15.05 -46.92
C PHE A 498 3.74 15.63 -48.25
N GLY A 499 2.50 15.27 -48.61
CA GLY A 499 1.77 15.85 -49.73
C GLY A 499 2.47 15.78 -51.09
N ALA A 500 2.27 16.81 -51.91
CA ALA A 500 2.88 16.92 -53.24
C ALA A 500 4.08 17.88 -53.27
N ASP A 501 4.36 18.64 -52.20
CA ASP A 501 5.54 19.50 -52.10
C ASP A 501 6.74 18.84 -51.39
N GLY A 502 6.50 17.78 -50.60
CA GLY A 502 7.52 16.98 -49.92
C GLY A 502 8.00 17.58 -48.60
N ALA A 503 7.26 18.52 -47.99
CA ALA A 503 7.60 19.17 -46.73
C ALA A 503 6.50 19.06 -45.67
N TYR A 504 6.90 18.94 -44.41
CA TYR A 504 5.98 18.91 -43.26
C TYR A 504 5.35 20.29 -42.97
N ASP A 505 4.07 20.29 -42.63
CA ASP A 505 3.23 21.49 -42.43
C ASP A 505 3.14 22.38 -43.69
N GLY A 506 3.25 21.75 -44.87
CA GLY A 506 3.01 22.36 -46.19
C GLY A 506 1.52 22.64 -46.42
N GLY A 507 0.65 21.86 -45.79
CA GLY A 507 -0.81 22.00 -45.83
C GLY A 507 -1.50 21.09 -46.84
N ASP A 508 -0.75 20.19 -47.49
CA ASP A 508 -1.24 19.01 -48.20
C ASP A 508 -0.71 17.68 -47.61
N ASP A 509 -0.10 17.74 -46.43
CA ASP A 509 0.18 16.60 -45.54
C ASP A 509 -1.05 15.71 -45.32
N VAL A 510 -0.88 14.39 -45.39
CA VAL A 510 -1.97 13.44 -45.12
C VAL A 510 -1.48 12.22 -44.32
N GLU A 511 -2.32 11.73 -43.42
CA GLU A 511 -1.95 10.71 -42.43
C GLU A 511 -3.12 9.80 -42.04
N HIS A 512 -2.79 8.60 -41.55
CA HIS A 512 -3.74 7.75 -40.83
C HIS A 512 -3.05 6.84 -39.83
N GLU A 513 -3.73 6.55 -38.72
CA GLU A 513 -3.30 5.61 -37.68
C GLU A 513 -4.22 4.39 -37.68
N ILE A 514 -3.63 3.19 -37.76
CA ILE A 514 -4.29 1.91 -37.58
C ILE A 514 -4.07 1.46 -36.13
N THR A 515 -5.09 0.86 -35.51
CA THR A 515 -5.02 0.34 -34.14
C THR A 515 -5.21 -1.18 -34.16
N ILE A 516 -4.26 -1.89 -33.55
CA ILE A 516 -4.28 -3.33 -33.30
C ILE A 516 -4.58 -3.52 -31.81
N GLU A 517 -5.83 -3.86 -31.50
CA GLU A 517 -6.30 -4.11 -30.13
C GLU A 517 -6.03 -5.56 -29.73
N ASN A 518 -5.42 -5.80 -28.56
CA ASN A 518 -5.07 -7.13 -28.04
C ASN A 518 -4.24 -7.95 -29.06
N PRO A 519 -3.00 -7.51 -29.39
CA PRO A 519 -2.08 -8.30 -30.22
C PRO A 519 -1.82 -9.69 -29.60
N GLU A 520 -1.47 -10.67 -30.42
CA GLU A 520 -1.08 -12.01 -29.95
C GLU A 520 0.29 -11.91 -29.27
N GLN A 521 0.33 -12.12 -27.95
CA GLN A 521 1.54 -11.99 -27.13
C GLN A 521 2.44 -13.22 -27.24
N ASP A 522 3.72 -13.04 -26.88
CA ASP A 522 4.80 -14.03 -26.87
C ASP A 522 5.12 -14.69 -28.23
N THR A 523 4.55 -14.18 -29.33
CA THR A 523 4.76 -14.69 -30.70
C THR A 523 4.98 -13.57 -31.71
N TRP A 524 5.62 -13.89 -32.83
CA TRP A 524 5.82 -12.95 -33.94
C TRP A 524 4.55 -12.83 -34.76
N ILE A 525 3.92 -11.66 -34.73
CA ILE A 525 2.81 -11.29 -35.60
C ILE A 525 3.38 -10.79 -36.94
N SER A 526 2.83 -11.28 -38.05
CA SER A 526 3.03 -10.67 -39.38
C SER A 526 1.83 -9.78 -39.71
N LEU A 527 2.06 -8.47 -39.86
CA LEU A 527 1.00 -7.49 -40.12
C LEU A 527 1.04 -7.01 -41.57
N ASP A 528 0.39 -7.77 -42.46
CA ASP A 528 0.10 -7.36 -43.85
C ASP A 528 -1.10 -6.39 -43.90
N ILE A 529 -0.84 -5.08 -43.75
CA ILE A 529 -1.89 -4.06 -43.65
C ILE A 529 -2.16 -3.43 -45.04
N PRO A 530 -3.40 -3.50 -45.58
CA PRO A 530 -3.73 -2.88 -46.86
C PRO A 530 -3.59 -1.35 -46.80
N LEU A 531 -2.94 -0.75 -47.80
CA LEU A 531 -2.79 0.71 -47.93
C LEU A 531 -4.10 1.42 -48.31
N THR A 532 -5.21 0.69 -48.39
CA THR A 532 -6.59 1.21 -48.45
C THR A 532 -7.18 1.51 -47.08
N ASP A 533 -6.68 0.85 -46.04
CA ASP A 533 -7.28 0.86 -44.71
C ASP A 533 -6.77 2.06 -43.89
N PHE A 534 -5.60 2.59 -44.28
CA PHE A 534 -5.11 3.92 -43.93
C PHE A 534 -5.98 5.02 -44.59
N THR A 535 -7.27 5.11 -44.24
CA THR A 535 -8.28 5.89 -44.99
C THR A 535 -8.02 7.41 -45.09
N GLY A 536 -7.22 7.96 -44.18
CA GLY A 536 -6.76 9.36 -44.23
C GLY A 536 -5.52 9.60 -45.12
N LEU A 537 -4.76 8.56 -45.44
CA LEU A 537 -3.53 8.58 -46.25
C LEU A 537 -3.88 8.64 -47.75
N THR A 538 -4.51 9.74 -48.16
CA THR A 538 -5.12 9.85 -49.51
C THR A 538 -4.12 9.98 -50.65
N THR A 539 -2.85 10.29 -50.35
CA THR A 539 -1.70 10.18 -51.24
C THR A 539 -0.66 9.23 -50.61
N LYS A 540 0.29 8.75 -51.42
CA LYS A 540 1.42 7.91 -50.96
C LYS A 540 2.72 8.23 -51.72
N GLY A 541 2.93 9.51 -52.04
CA GLY A 541 3.99 9.96 -52.94
C GLY A 541 5.32 10.24 -52.24
N HIS A 542 5.25 10.75 -51.01
CA HIS A 542 6.37 11.15 -50.19
C HIS A 542 6.14 10.69 -48.74
N ILE A 543 5.95 9.38 -48.54
CA ILE A 543 5.83 8.80 -47.19
C ILE A 543 7.14 9.09 -46.44
N ALA A 544 7.04 9.96 -45.43
CA ALA A 544 8.17 10.61 -44.78
C ALA A 544 8.26 10.27 -43.28
N GLN A 545 7.18 9.75 -42.68
CA GLN A 545 7.17 9.27 -41.30
C GLN A 545 6.37 7.97 -41.15
N LEU A 546 6.90 7.07 -40.33
CA LEU A 546 6.23 5.92 -39.74
C LEU A 546 6.31 6.07 -38.21
N ILE A 547 5.21 5.81 -37.51
CA ILE A 547 5.15 5.89 -36.04
C ILE A 547 4.55 4.61 -35.49
N TYR A 548 5.22 4.02 -34.51
CA TYR A 548 4.66 2.97 -33.65
C TYR A 548 4.30 3.57 -32.29
N ALA A 549 3.19 3.15 -31.68
CA ALA A 549 2.79 3.53 -30.33
C ALA A 549 2.18 2.34 -29.58
N GLY A 550 2.32 2.31 -28.26
CA GLY A 550 1.94 1.17 -27.42
C GLY A 550 0.95 1.54 -26.32
N GLN A 551 0.31 0.53 -25.72
CA GLN A 551 -0.36 0.61 -24.41
C GLN A 551 0.06 -0.64 -23.60
N PRO A 552 0.36 -0.54 -22.29
CA PRO A 552 0.24 0.67 -21.46
C PRO A 552 1.30 1.73 -21.81
N VAL A 553 0.90 3.01 -21.70
CA VAL A 553 1.74 4.15 -22.11
C VAL A 553 3.01 4.20 -21.27
N GLY A 554 4.17 4.15 -21.92
CA GLY A 554 5.46 4.35 -21.28
C GLY A 554 6.01 3.13 -20.54
N SER A 555 5.32 1.98 -20.58
CA SER A 555 5.86 0.69 -20.13
C SER A 555 5.97 -0.33 -21.26
N ALA A 556 5.01 -0.32 -22.21
CA ALA A 556 4.91 -1.30 -23.28
C ALA A 556 6.24 -1.54 -24.03
N THR A 557 6.54 -2.80 -24.34
CA THR A 557 7.74 -3.19 -25.09
C THR A 557 7.36 -3.97 -26.35
N ILE A 558 7.84 -3.49 -27.50
CA ILE A 558 7.67 -4.16 -28.79
C ILE A 558 9.02 -4.41 -29.46
N PHE A 559 9.09 -5.51 -30.20
CA PHE A 559 10.24 -5.90 -31.01
C PHE A 559 9.78 -5.89 -32.46
N VAL A 560 10.49 -5.18 -33.34
CA VAL A 560 10.07 -4.89 -34.72
C VAL A 560 11.14 -5.34 -35.71
N ASP A 561 10.71 -6.05 -36.76
CA ASP A 561 11.52 -6.44 -37.92
C ASP A 561 10.69 -6.36 -39.22
N ASN A 562 11.33 -6.54 -40.38
CA ASN A 562 10.71 -6.68 -41.71
C ASN A 562 9.72 -5.56 -42.04
N VAL A 563 10.13 -4.31 -41.82
CA VAL A 563 9.36 -3.12 -42.16
C VAL A 563 9.51 -2.80 -43.65
N TYR A 564 8.46 -3.05 -44.45
CA TYR A 564 8.49 -2.81 -45.90
C TYR A 564 7.12 -2.48 -46.50
N PHE A 565 7.10 -1.83 -47.68
CA PHE A 565 5.91 -1.72 -48.52
C PHE A 565 5.96 -2.73 -49.66
N TYR A 566 4.84 -3.32 -50.08
CA TYR A 566 4.84 -4.27 -51.20
C TYR A 566 3.61 -4.24 -52.13
N GLN A 567 3.80 -4.77 -53.35
CA GLN A 567 2.76 -5.06 -54.33
C GLN A 567 2.46 -6.56 -54.42
N GLU A 568 1.20 -6.94 -54.15
CA GLU A 568 0.63 -8.28 -54.35
C GLU A 568 0.40 -8.62 -55.84
#